data_AF-A0A3C1LV56-F1
#
_entry.id   AF-A0A3C1LV56-F1
#
_cell.length_a   1.000
_cell.length_b   1.000
_cell.length_c   1.000
_cell.angle_alpha   90.00
_cell.angle_beta   90.00
_cell.angle_gamma   90.00
#
_symmetry.space_group_name_H-M   'P 1'
#
loop_
_entity.id
_entity.type
_entity.pdbx_description
1 polymer ?
#
loop_
_entity_poly.entity_id
_entity_poly.type
_entity_poly.pdbx_seq_one_letter_code
_entity_poly.pdbx_strand_id
1 'polypeptide(L)'
;MKLLSNSISVFVILIVLLILIPLPTGLLDMMLVINIGLSLMILLTTMYIKESLQFSIFPSILLITTLFRLALNVSSTRLILGNQGQAGQVI
;
A
#
# COMPACT_ATOMS: atom_id res chain seq x y z
N MET A 1 12.93 24.40 23.15
CA MET A 1 13.54 23.90 21.89
C MET A 1 14.34 22.59 22.05
N LYS A 2 14.04 21.70 23.02
CA LYS A 2 14.67 20.35 23.11
C LYS A 2 13.98 19.29 22.21
N LEU A 3 12.78 19.57 21.71
CA LEU A 3 12.01 18.69 20.81
C LEU A 3 12.69 18.44 19.45
N LEU A 4 13.47 19.40 18.95
CA LEU A 4 14.22 19.27 17.69
C LEU A 4 15.49 18.40 17.80
N SER A 5 16.07 18.27 19.00
CA SER A 5 17.28 17.44 19.21
C SER A 5 17.00 15.94 19.17
N ASN A 6 15.75 15.52 19.43
CA ASN A 6 15.29 14.13 19.38
C ASN A 6 14.52 13.81 18.08
N SER A 7 14.81 14.52 16.99
CA SER A 7 14.12 14.36 15.70
C SER A 7 14.05 12.89 15.24
N ILE A 8 15.09 12.10 15.48
CA ILE A 8 15.13 10.67 15.17
C ILE A 8 14.14 9.87 16.03
N SER A 9 14.06 10.14 17.34
CA SER A 9 13.08 9.49 18.23
C SER A 9 11.63 9.85 17.87
N VAL A 10 11.38 11.12 17.52
CA VAL A 10 10.06 11.57 17.06
C VAL A 10 9.67 10.86 15.75
N PHE A 11 10.63 10.67 14.85
CA PHE A 11 10.42 9.96 13.58
C PHE A 11 10.14 8.47 13.79
N VAL A 12 10.85 7.80 14.70
CA VAL A 12 10.58 6.40 15.09
C VAL A 12 9.22 6.28 15.74
N ILE A 13 8.86 7.20 16.64
CA ILE A 13 7.52 7.24 17.26
C ILE A 13 6.43 7.45 16.21
N LEU A 14 6.66 8.26 15.17
CA LEU A 14 5.72 8.47 14.06
C LEU A 14 5.51 7.20 13.23
N ILE A 15 6.58 6.46 12.95
CA ILE A 15 6.52 5.15 12.26
C ILE A 15 5.73 4.13 13.10
N VAL A 16 5.99 4.08 14.42
CA VAL A 16 5.23 3.25 15.35
C VAL A 16 3.77 3.71 15.45
N LEU A 17 3.49 5.01 15.37
CA LEU A 17 2.15 5.57 15.40
C LEU A 17 1.34 5.20 14.14
N LEU A 18 1.98 5.13 12.97
CA LEU A 18 1.37 4.61 11.73
C LEU A 18 1.09 3.10 11.82
N ILE A 19 1.92 2.35 12.54
CA ILE A 19 1.63 0.96 12.97
C ILE A 19 0.60 0.93 14.13
N LEU A 20 0.15 2.06 14.66
CA LEU A 20 -0.85 2.16 15.74
C LEU A 20 -2.19 2.77 15.32
N ILE A 21 -2.29 3.47 14.18
CA ILE A 21 -3.56 4.04 13.70
C ILE A 21 -4.28 3.06 12.76
N PRO A 22 -5.27 2.28 13.24
CA PRO A 22 -5.98 1.34 12.39
C PRO A 22 -6.77 2.12 11.34
N LEU A 23 -6.57 1.78 10.07
CA LEU A 23 -7.46 2.23 9.00
C LEU A 23 -8.81 1.54 9.19
N PRO A 24 -9.94 2.21 8.92
CA PRO A 24 -11.24 1.55 8.93
C PRO A 24 -11.30 0.47 7.84
N THR A 25 -11.87 -0.69 8.16
CA THR A 25 -11.95 -1.86 7.26
C THR A 25 -12.52 -1.53 5.89
N GLY A 26 -13.58 -0.70 5.83
CA GLY A 26 -14.19 -0.32 4.56
C GLY A 26 -13.31 0.50 3.62
N LEU A 27 -12.39 1.33 4.15
CA LEU A 27 -11.43 2.06 3.31
C LEU A 27 -10.36 1.12 2.75
N LEU A 28 -9.88 0.19 3.58
CA LEU A 28 -8.88 -0.78 3.17
C LEU A 28 -9.44 -1.72 2.09
N ASP A 29 -10.67 -2.21 2.28
CA ASP A 29 -11.42 -2.98 1.27
C ASP A 29 -11.48 -2.23 -0.07
N MET A 30 -11.86 -0.94 -0.06
CA MET A 30 -11.92 -0.11 -1.28
C MET A 30 -10.55 0.00 -1.96
N MET A 31 -9.48 0.26 -1.19
CA MET A 31 -8.13 0.36 -1.75
C MET A 31 -7.64 -0.96 -2.33
N LEU A 32 -8.04 -2.09 -1.75
CA LEU A 32 -7.71 -3.43 -2.23
C LEU A 32 -8.44 -3.74 -3.55
N VAL A 33 -9.72 -3.38 -3.67
CA VAL A 33 -10.45 -3.46 -4.95
C VAL A 33 -9.78 -2.61 -6.03
N ILE A 34 -9.39 -1.37 -5.71
CA ILE A 34 -8.68 -0.50 -6.65
C ILE A 34 -7.34 -1.13 -7.06
N ASN A 35 -6.60 -1.72 -6.13
CA ASN A 35 -5.33 -2.39 -6.43
C ASN A 35 -5.49 -3.54 -7.43
N ILE A 36 -6.51 -4.37 -7.24
CA ILE A 36 -6.82 -5.47 -8.17
C ILE A 36 -7.19 -4.92 -9.55
N GLY A 37 -8.05 -3.89 -9.60
CA GLY A 37 -8.44 -3.23 -10.85
C GLY A 37 -7.25 -2.61 -11.60
N LEU A 38 -6.35 -1.94 -10.88
CA LEU A 38 -5.16 -1.32 -11.44
C LEU A 38 -4.15 -2.37 -11.93
N SER A 39 -4.02 -3.48 -11.21
CA SER A 39 -3.20 -4.63 -11.62
C SER A 39 -3.71 -5.25 -12.93
N LEU A 40 -5.04 -5.41 -13.06
CA LEU A 40 -5.67 -5.87 -14.30
C LEU A 40 -5.51 -4.86 -15.44
N MET A 41 -5.65 -3.57 -15.16
CA MET A 41 -5.41 -2.52 -16.15
C MET A 41 -3.98 -2.58 -16.69
N ILE A 42 -2.98 -2.71 -15.81
CA ILE A 42 -1.58 -2.86 -16.22
C ILE A 42 -1.39 -4.12 -17.05
N LEU A 43 -1.94 -5.26 -16.64
CA LEU A 43 -1.86 -6.50 -17.39
C LEU A 43 -2.36 -6.31 -18.83
N LEU A 44 -3.55 -5.73 -18.98
CA LEU A 44 -4.15 -5.44 -20.28
C LEU A 44 -3.27 -4.46 -21.07
N THR A 45 -2.89 -3.33 -20.48
CA THR A 45 -2.01 -2.34 -21.13
C THR A 45 -0.73 -3.00 -21.65
N THR A 46 -0.08 -3.83 -20.84
CA THR A 46 1.18 -4.49 -21.22
C THR A 46 1.01 -5.46 -22.38
N MET A 47 -0.13 -6.16 -22.44
CA MET A 47 -0.46 -7.05 -23.55
C MET A 47 -0.68 -6.31 -24.88
N TYR A 48 -1.05 -5.02 -24.83
CA TYR A 48 -1.28 -4.19 -26.03
C TYR A 48 -0.10 -3.29 -26.42
N ILE A 49 0.98 -3.21 -25.63
CA ILE A 49 2.17 -2.41 -25.98
C ILE A 49 2.87 -3.03 -27.20
N LYS A 50 3.08 -2.23 -28.25
CA LYS A 50 3.77 -2.64 -29.49
C LYS A 50 5.15 -2.01 -29.67
N GLU A 51 5.46 -0.94 -28.94
CA GLU A 51 6.70 -0.18 -29.07
C GLU A 51 7.60 -0.30 -27.84
N SER A 52 8.91 -0.47 -28.07
CA SER A 52 9.93 -0.65 -27.05
C SER A 52 10.14 0.57 -26.14
N LEU A 53 9.80 1.79 -26.59
CA LEU A 53 9.90 3.02 -25.79
C LEU A 53 8.92 3.00 -24.60
N GLN A 54 7.72 2.44 -24.79
CA GLN A 54 6.71 2.31 -23.73
C GLN A 54 7.09 1.23 -22.71
N PHE A 55 7.96 0.30 -23.11
CA PHE A 55 8.50 -0.73 -22.23
C PHE A 55 9.43 -0.16 -21.15
N SER A 56 10.06 0.99 -21.35
CA SER A 56 10.92 1.62 -20.33
C SER A 56 10.14 2.17 -19.14
N ILE A 57 8.87 2.54 -19.32
CA ILE A 57 7.98 2.99 -18.23
C ILE A 57 7.42 1.81 -17.43
N PHE A 58 7.30 0.65 -18.06
CA PHE A 58 6.68 -0.54 -17.47
C PHE A 58 7.34 -1.00 -16.14
N PRO A 59 8.67 -1.15 -16.03
CA PRO A 59 9.33 -1.50 -14.76
C PRO A 59 9.00 -0.55 -13.61
N SER A 60 8.90 0.75 -13.90
CA SER A 60 8.61 1.77 -12.89
C SER A 60 7.17 1.67 -12.39
N ILE A 61 6.20 1.47 -13.29
CA ILE A 61 4.79 1.24 -12.93
C ILE A 61 4.65 -0.06 -12.13
N LEU A 62 5.35 -1.12 -12.53
CA LEU A 62 5.33 -2.40 -11.83
C LEU A 62 5.92 -2.29 -10.42
N LEU A 63 7.00 -1.51 -10.24
CA LEU A 63 7.60 -1.25 -8.93
C LEU A 63 6.62 -0.51 -8.01
N ILE A 64 6.01 0.58 -8.51
CA ILE A 64 5.07 1.40 -7.74
C ILE A 64 3.85 0.56 -7.31
N THR A 65 3.29 -0.22 -8.23
CA THR A 65 2.15 -1.10 -7.90
C THR A 65 2.51 -2.19 -6.91
N THR A 66 3.72 -2.74 -7.00
CA THR A 66 4.21 -3.72 -6.03
C THR A 66 4.39 -3.11 -4.64
N LEU A 67 4.92 -1.89 -4.54
CA LEU A 67 5.02 -1.17 -3.26
C LEU A 67 3.64 -0.85 -2.67
N PHE A 68 2.68 -0.45 -3.51
CA PHE A 68 1.30 -0.24 -3.10
C PHE A 68 0.66 -1.53 -2.56
N ARG A 69 0.90 -2.67 -3.22
CA ARG A 69 0.48 -4.00 -2.72
C ARG A 69 1.10 -4.32 -1.36
N LEU A 70 2.39 -4.07 -1.18
CA LEU A 70 3.06 -4.28 0.11
C LEU A 70 2.43 -3.45 1.23
N ALA A 71 2.17 -2.16 0.98
CA ALA A 71 1.54 -1.26 1.95
C ALA A 71 0.14 -1.71 2.36
N LEU A 72 -0.69 -2.15 1.40
CA LEU A 72 -2.03 -2.68 1.69
C LEU A 72 -1.97 -3.98 2.50
N ASN A 73 -1.09 -4.92 2.14
CA ASN A 73 -0.96 -6.18 2.87
C ASN A 73 -0.49 -5.97 4.31
N VAL A 74 0.52 -5.11 4.54
CA VAL A 74 0.98 -4.77 5.89
C VAL A 74 -0.14 -4.12 6.70
N SER A 75 -0.91 -3.22 6.09
CA SER A 75 -2.06 -2.59 6.73
C SER A 75 -3.16 -3.61 7.07
N SER A 76 -3.48 -4.53 6.15
CA SER A 76 -4.47 -5.61 6.35
C SER A 76 -4.08 -6.52 7.52
N THR A 77 -2.85 -7.05 7.53
CA THR A 77 -2.38 -7.95 8.59
C THR A 77 -2.48 -7.27 9.95
N ARG A 78 -2.14 -5.99 10.02
CA ARG A 78 -2.23 -5.22 11.25
C ARG A 78 -3.69 -5.01 11.70
N LEU A 79 -4.58 -4.74 10.76
CA LEU A 79 -6.02 -4.58 11.02
C LEU A 79 -6.63 -5.88 11.54
N ILE A 80 -6.31 -7.02 10.90
CA ILE A 80 -6.77 -8.36 11.29
C ILE A 80 -6.28 -8.69 12.71
N LEU A 81 -4.98 -8.50 13.00
CA LEU A 81 -4.41 -8.77 14.31
C LEU A 81 -4.90 -7.80 15.40
N GLY A 82 -5.24 -6.56 15.03
CA GLY A 82 -5.79 -5.55 15.94
C GLY A 82 -7.27 -5.73 16.28
N ASN A 83 -8.07 -6.28 15.36
CA ASN A 83 -9.51 -6.51 15.51
C ASN A 83 -9.87 -7.97 15.83
N GLN A 84 -9.05 -8.68 16.62
CA GLN A 84 -9.32 -10.07 17.04
C GLN A 84 -9.62 -11.05 15.88
N GLY A 85 -9.05 -10.83 14.70
CA GLY A 85 -9.26 -11.67 13.52
C GLY A 85 -10.41 -11.24 12.60
N GLN A 86 -11.12 -10.12 12.88
CA GLN A 86 -12.07 -9.57 11.91
C GLN A 86 -11.33 -8.86 10.78
N ALA A 87 -11.21 -9.56 9.65
CA ALA A 87 -10.90 -8.97 8.36
C ALA A 87 -12.11 -8.17 7.83
N GLY A 88 -11.87 -7.16 6.99
CA GLY A 88 -12.94 -6.45 6.27
C GLY A 88 -13.72 -7.38 5.34
N GLN A 89 -14.65 -6.85 4.55
CA GLN A 89 -15.49 -7.69 3.68
C GLN A 89 -14.76 -8.18 2.43
N VAL A 90 -13.65 -7.55 2.04
CA VAL A 90 -12.91 -7.85 0.81
C VAL A 90 -11.53 -8.48 1.10
N ILE A 91 -11.02 -8.33 2.32
CA ILE A 91 -9.66 -8.74 2.75
C ILE A 91 -9.62 -10.21 3.17
#